data_AF-A0A936AD65-F1
#
_entry.id   AF-A0A936AD65-F1
#
_cell.length_a   1.000
_cell.length_b   1.000
_cell.length_c   1.000
_cell.angle_alpha   90.00
_cell.angle_beta   90.00
_cell.angle_gamma   90.00
#
_symmetry.space_group_name_H-M   'P 1'
#
loop_
_entity.id
_entity.type
_entity.pdbx_description
1 polymer ?
#
loop_
_entity_poly.entity_id
_entity_poly.type
_entity_poly.pdbx_seq_one_letter_code
_entity_poly.pdbx_strand_id
1 'polypeptide(L)'
;MTTSVAWLLTDRVLHPSGYSLLSLCVVKAFRRYQEQQQRLADPQSPQLQVAYLTGLFEALPALIEVRAREGAHEWDVLHGPPLGEWLAQHPRAVLELVEPEGEAADRNPVSLRLHWLTQMVPSEALAALGPHLRTISGDTAQH
;
A
#
# COMPACT_ATOMS: atom_id res chain seq x y z
N MET A 1 11.80 -9.37 -10.56
CA MET A 1 11.56 -9.69 -9.14
C MET A 1 10.41 -8.82 -8.67
N THR A 2 9.31 -9.44 -8.24
CA THR A 2 8.08 -8.82 -7.77
C THR A 2 8.28 -8.29 -6.36
N THR A 3 8.43 -6.97 -6.20
CA THR A 3 8.42 -6.31 -4.88
C THR A 3 7.03 -6.51 -4.30
N SER A 4 6.90 -7.53 -3.44
CA SER A 4 5.61 -8.00 -2.94
C SER A 4 5.08 -7.03 -1.88
N VAL A 5 3.78 -6.77 -1.85
CA VAL A 5 3.13 -5.98 -0.77
C VAL A 5 3.51 -6.39 0.64
N ALA A 6 3.77 -7.69 0.83
CA ALA A 6 4.22 -8.28 2.07
C ALA A 6 5.54 -7.66 2.60
N TRP A 7 6.27 -6.92 1.77
CA TRP A 7 7.51 -6.26 2.13
C TRP A 7 7.27 -4.95 2.90
N LEU A 8 6.23 -4.17 2.54
CA LEU A 8 5.89 -2.91 3.20
C LEU A 8 5.00 -3.07 4.43
N LEU A 9 4.23 -4.15 4.50
CA LEU A 9 3.22 -4.35 5.54
C LEU A 9 3.48 -5.63 6.33
N THR A 10 3.49 -5.51 7.65
CA THR A 10 3.49 -6.66 8.56
C THR A 10 2.10 -6.87 9.17
N ASP A 11 1.85 -8.06 9.68
CA ASP A 11 0.65 -8.36 10.46
C ASP A 11 0.62 -7.66 11.83
N ARG A 12 1.75 -7.08 12.27
CA ARG A 12 1.90 -6.36 13.53
C ARG A 12 1.27 -4.97 13.52
N VAL A 13 1.00 -4.41 12.35
CA VAL A 13 0.37 -3.09 12.20
C VAL A 13 -1.15 -3.26 12.19
N LEU A 14 -1.83 -2.69 13.17
CA LEU A 14 -3.28 -2.67 13.24
C LEU A 14 -3.83 -1.44 12.51
N HIS A 15 -4.88 -1.62 11.72
CA HIS A 15 -5.69 -0.52 11.19
C HIS A 15 -6.78 -0.14 12.20
N PRO A 16 -7.32 1.10 12.18
CA PRO A 16 -8.40 1.53 13.09
C PRO A 16 -9.65 0.64 13.13
N SER A 17 -9.85 -0.22 12.11
CA SER A 17 -10.94 -1.22 12.08
C SER A 17 -10.67 -2.47 12.93
N GLY A 18 -9.52 -2.59 13.57
CA GLY A 18 -9.13 -3.74 14.43
C GLY A 18 -8.49 -4.92 13.69
N TYR A 19 -8.34 -4.85 12.37
CA TYR A 19 -7.62 -5.85 11.56
C TYR A 19 -6.19 -5.40 11.31
N SER A 20 -5.30 -6.34 11.01
CA SER A 20 -3.97 -5.95 10.52
C SER A 20 -4.09 -5.21 9.17
N LEU A 21 -3.27 -4.19 8.97
CA LEU A 21 -3.25 -3.42 7.73
C LEU A 21 -2.92 -4.31 6.52
N LEU A 22 -2.00 -5.27 6.69
CA LEU A 22 -1.71 -6.29 5.69
C LEU A 22 -2.96 -7.08 5.31
N SER A 23 -3.73 -7.57 6.30
CA SER A 23 -4.96 -8.33 6.04
C SER A 23 -5.98 -7.50 5.26
N LEU A 24 -6.15 -6.22 5.60
CA LEU A 24 -7.07 -5.34 4.88
C LEU A 24 -6.64 -5.09 3.44
N CYS A 25 -5.37 -4.81 3.20
CA CYS A 25 -4.83 -4.64 1.86
C CYS A 25 -5.04 -5.91 1.01
N VAL A 26 -4.72 -7.08 1.55
CA VAL A 26 -4.90 -8.37 0.87
C VAL A 26 -6.38 -8.65 0.57
N VAL A 27 -7.27 -8.50 1.56
CA VAL A 27 -8.71 -8.74 1.39
C VAL A 27 -9.30 -7.80 0.34
N LYS A 28 -8.96 -6.51 0.39
CA LYS A 28 -9.46 -5.53 -0.60
C LYS A 28 -8.93 -5.81 -2.00
N ALA A 29 -7.66 -6.19 -2.13
CA ALA A 29 -7.07 -6.55 -3.42
C ALA A 29 -7.78 -7.74 -4.08
N PHE A 30 -7.94 -8.85 -3.33
CA PHE A 30 -8.62 -10.03 -3.86
C PHE A 30 -10.10 -9.80 -4.13
N ARG A 31 -10.78 -9.03 -3.28
CA ARG A 31 -12.18 -8.66 -3.51
C ARG A 31 -12.35 -7.92 -4.84
N ARG A 32 -11.54 -6.87 -5.08
CA ARG A 32 -11.60 -6.11 -6.34
C ARG A 32 -11.23 -6.97 -7.55
N TYR A 33 -10.21 -7.81 -7.41
CA TYR A 33 -9.84 -8.77 -8.45
C TYR A 33 -11.02 -9.69 -8.82
N GLN A 34 -11.67 -10.30 -7.82
CA GLN A 34 -12.80 -11.21 -8.04
C GLN A 34 -14.01 -10.50 -8.66
N GLU A 35 -14.36 -9.30 -8.17
CA GLU A 35 -15.44 -8.48 -8.73
C GLU A 35 -15.17 -8.14 -10.20
N GLN A 36 -13.91 -7.88 -10.56
CA GLN A 36 -13.53 -7.59 -11.95
C GLN A 36 -13.47 -8.85 -12.82
N GLN A 37 -13.00 -9.98 -12.28
CA GLN A 37 -12.96 -11.27 -12.97
C GLN A 37 -14.35 -11.74 -13.39
N GLN A 38 -15.37 -11.53 -12.55
CA GLN A 38 -16.76 -11.86 -12.88
C GLN A 38 -17.32 -11.02 -14.03
N ARG A 39 -16.74 -9.85 -14.32
CA ARG A 39 -17.17 -8.93 -15.37
C ARG A 39 -16.43 -9.12 -16.69
N LEU A 40 -15.27 -9.77 -16.66
CA LEU A 40 -14.41 -9.94 -17.82
C LEU A 40 -14.53 -11.35 -18.38
N ALA A 41 -14.63 -11.46 -19.71
CA ALA A 41 -14.56 -12.74 -20.40
C ALA A 41 -13.13 -13.28 -20.51
N ASP A 42 -12.13 -12.39 -20.48
CA ASP A 42 -10.71 -12.73 -20.61
C ASP A 42 -10.02 -12.78 -19.23
N PRO A 43 -9.58 -13.96 -18.77
CA PRO A 43 -8.86 -14.13 -17.50
C PRO A 43 -7.41 -13.60 -17.54
N GLN A 44 -6.87 -13.22 -18.71
CA GLN A 44 -5.53 -12.64 -18.85
C GLN A 44 -5.54 -11.12 -19.00
N SER A 45 -6.72 -10.48 -18.88
CA SER A 45 -6.82 -9.05 -19.05
C SER A 45 -5.98 -8.26 -18.03
N PRO A 46 -5.22 -7.23 -18.45
CA PRO A 46 -4.47 -6.35 -17.55
C PRO A 46 -5.39 -5.60 -16.56
N GLN A 47 -6.69 -5.49 -16.86
CA GLN A 47 -7.67 -4.89 -15.96
C GLN A 47 -7.83 -5.66 -14.65
N LEU A 48 -7.50 -6.96 -14.62
CA LEU A 48 -7.46 -7.74 -13.38
C LEU A 48 -6.32 -7.32 -12.47
N GLN A 49 -5.13 -7.06 -13.05
CA GLN A 49 -3.99 -6.54 -12.29
C GLN A 49 -4.29 -5.12 -11.78
N VAL A 50 -4.91 -4.27 -12.59
CA VAL A 50 -5.36 -2.94 -12.18
C VAL A 50 -6.33 -3.04 -10.99
N ALA A 51 -7.35 -3.90 -11.08
CA ALA A 51 -8.31 -4.10 -10.00
C ALA A 51 -7.66 -4.59 -8.70
N TYR A 52 -6.72 -5.55 -8.82
CA TYR A 52 -5.94 -6.03 -7.68
C TYR A 52 -5.17 -4.88 -7.02
N LEU A 53 -4.41 -4.11 -7.81
CA LEU A 53 -3.63 -2.97 -7.29
C LEU A 53 -4.54 -1.90 -6.69
N THR A 54 -5.65 -1.53 -7.34
CA THR A 54 -6.62 -0.58 -6.77
C THR A 54 -7.09 -1.02 -5.39
N GLY A 55 -7.47 -2.30 -5.20
CA GLY A 55 -7.89 -2.79 -3.89
C GLY A 55 -6.76 -2.82 -2.86
N LEU A 56 -5.56 -3.17 -3.31
CA LEU A 56 -4.36 -3.25 -2.49
C LEU A 56 -3.94 -1.89 -1.91
N PHE A 57 -3.94 -0.86 -2.76
CA PHE A 57 -3.58 0.51 -2.41
C PHE A 57 -4.72 1.28 -1.72
N GLU A 58 -5.93 0.71 -1.63
CA GLU A 58 -7.10 1.38 -1.07
C GLU A 58 -6.89 1.73 0.42
N ALA A 59 -6.37 0.78 1.22
CA ALA A 59 -6.12 0.93 2.66
C ALA A 59 -4.69 1.36 3.00
N LEU A 60 -3.75 1.29 2.05
CA LEU A 60 -2.34 1.58 2.29
C LEU A 60 -2.06 2.98 2.88
N PRO A 61 -2.82 4.05 2.54
CA PRO A 61 -2.67 5.36 3.17
C PRO A 61 -2.67 5.37 4.70
N ALA A 62 -3.36 4.42 5.36
CA ALA A 62 -3.35 4.32 6.82
C ALA A 62 -1.97 3.97 7.42
N LEU A 63 -0.99 3.57 6.59
CA LEU A 63 0.37 3.29 7.05
C LEU A 63 1.07 4.52 7.64
N ILE A 64 0.66 5.74 7.26
CA ILE A 64 1.21 6.99 7.83
C ILE A 64 0.78 7.22 9.29
N GLU A 65 -0.23 6.50 9.76
CA GLU A 65 -0.69 6.52 11.17
C GLU A 65 0.13 5.57 12.05
N VAL A 66 1.20 4.98 11.51
CA VAL A 66 1.99 3.94 12.18
C VAL A 66 3.38 4.47 12.48
N ARG A 67 3.68 4.58 13.76
CA ARG A 67 5.04 4.86 14.25
C ARG A 67 5.70 3.55 14.66
N ALA A 68 6.89 3.28 14.13
CA ALA A 68 7.74 2.17 14.55
C ALA A 68 9.05 2.70 15.11
N ARG A 69 9.40 2.32 16.34
CA ARG A 69 10.60 2.84 17.03
C ARG A 69 11.31 1.80 17.89
N GLU A 70 12.64 1.85 17.90
CA GLU A 70 13.52 1.08 18.80
C GLU A 70 14.59 2.01 19.39
N GLY A 71 14.41 2.42 20.65
CA GLY A 71 15.30 3.38 21.30
C GLY A 71 15.25 4.75 20.61
N ALA A 72 16.37 5.16 20.02
CA ALA A 72 16.49 6.41 19.26
C ALA A 72 16.27 6.24 17.75
N HIS A 73 16.02 5.02 17.28
CA HIS A 73 15.75 4.73 15.87
C HIS A 73 14.24 4.76 15.63
N GLU A 74 13.82 5.59 14.68
CA GLU A 74 12.44 5.66 14.19
C GLU A 74 12.43 5.30 12.71
N TRP A 75 11.43 4.53 12.31
CA TRP A 75 11.22 4.16 10.92
C TRP A 75 10.56 5.30 10.15
N ASP A 76 11.16 5.69 9.02
CA ASP A 76 10.56 6.64 8.09
C ASP A 76 9.59 5.92 7.14
N VAL A 77 8.30 6.21 7.25
CA VAL A 77 7.24 5.59 6.45
C VAL A 77 7.29 5.90 4.94
N LEU A 78 7.90 7.04 4.56
CA LEU A 78 7.99 7.47 3.17
C LEU A 78 9.29 7.03 2.51
N HIS A 79 10.40 7.12 3.24
CA HIS A 79 11.75 6.93 2.69
C HIS A 79 12.53 5.78 3.31
N GLY A 80 12.03 5.20 4.39
CA GLY A 80 12.67 4.07 5.05
C GLY A 80 12.62 2.80 4.22
N PRO A 81 13.44 1.79 4.58
CA PRO A 81 13.30 0.47 3.98
C PRO A 81 11.93 -0.10 4.34
N PRO A 82 11.44 -1.12 3.63
CA PRO A 82 10.11 -1.64 3.90
C PRO A 82 10.00 -2.20 5.33
N LEU A 83 8.85 -1.96 5.97
CA LEU A 83 8.71 -2.08 7.43
C LEU A 83 9.14 -3.46 7.94
N GLY A 84 8.88 -4.53 7.18
CA GLY A 84 9.30 -5.88 7.54
C GLY A 84 10.83 -6.01 7.66
N GLU A 85 11.58 -5.37 6.77
CA GLU A 85 13.05 -5.38 6.78
C GLU A 85 13.61 -4.56 7.94
N TRP A 86 12.99 -3.39 8.16
CA TRP A 86 13.35 -2.55 9.29
C TRP A 86 13.12 -3.28 10.61
N LEU A 87 11.98 -3.94 10.79
CA LEU A 87 11.68 -4.74 11.98
C LEU A 87 12.60 -5.96 12.14
N ALA A 88 13.13 -6.52 11.04
CA ALA A 88 14.12 -7.59 11.12
C ALA A 88 15.47 -7.09 11.69
N GLN A 89 15.81 -5.83 11.45
CA GLN A 89 16.99 -5.17 12.01
C GLN A 89 16.75 -4.59 13.42
N HIS A 90 15.47 -4.32 13.74
CA HIS A 90 15.02 -3.70 14.99
C HIS A 90 14.01 -4.60 15.75
N PRO A 91 14.44 -5.76 16.26
CA PRO A 91 13.53 -6.79 16.78
C PRO A 91 12.77 -6.38 18.05
N ARG A 92 13.23 -5.36 18.79
CA ARG A 92 12.57 -4.82 19.99
C ARG A 92 11.75 -3.57 19.67
N ALA A 93 11.52 -3.28 18.39
CA ALA A 93 10.71 -2.14 18.01
C ALA A 93 9.28 -2.24 18.55
N VAL A 94 8.79 -1.08 19.00
CA VAL A 94 7.40 -0.86 19.40
C VAL A 94 6.67 -0.22 18.22
N LEU A 95 5.45 -0.67 17.99
CA LEU A 95 4.54 -0.16 16.97
C LEU A 95 3.38 0.55 17.67
N GLU A 96 3.13 1.79 17.31
CA GLU A 96 2.10 2.64 17.91
C GLU A 96 1.26 3.27 16.79
N LEU A 97 -0.04 3.41 17.05
CA LEU A 97 -0.91 4.23 16.23
C LEU A 97 -0.79 5.69 16.67
N VAL A 98 -0.50 6.56 15.73
CA VAL A 98 -0.26 7.99 15.96
C VAL A 98 -1.03 8.82 14.95
N GLU A 99 -1.26 10.10 15.28
CA GLU A 99 -1.70 11.05 14.26
C GLU A 99 -0.57 11.23 13.22
N PRO A 100 -0.91 11.35 11.92
CA PRO A 100 0.10 11.59 10.90
C PRO A 100 0.84 12.91 11.16
N GLU A 101 2.15 12.89 11.02
CA GLU A 101 3.01 14.06 11.23
C GLU A 101 3.94 14.30 10.02
N GLY A 102 4.45 15.53 9.89
CA GLY A 102 5.44 15.90 8.89
C GLY A 102 4.97 15.74 7.44
N GLU A 103 5.90 15.39 6.55
CA GLU A 103 5.64 15.28 5.11
C GLU A 103 4.54 14.26 4.77
N ALA A 104 4.42 13.19 5.56
CA ALA A 104 3.39 12.18 5.35
C ALA A 104 1.98 12.74 5.57
N ALA A 105 1.81 13.64 6.55
CA ALA A 105 0.55 14.31 6.85
C ALA A 105 0.12 15.31 5.77
N ASP A 106 1.08 15.94 5.10
CA ASP A 106 0.82 16.91 4.03
C ASP A 106 0.35 16.25 2.71
N ARG A 107 0.55 14.93 2.58
CA ARG A 107 0.19 14.18 1.37
C ARG A 107 -1.25 13.68 1.46
N ASN A 108 -2.03 13.98 0.43
CA ASN A 108 -3.35 13.38 0.27
C ASN A 108 -3.25 11.86 -0.08
N PRO A 109 -4.34 11.09 0.09
CA PRO A 109 -4.34 9.64 -0.19
C PRO A 109 -3.95 9.26 -1.62
N VAL A 110 -4.26 10.09 -2.63
CA VAL A 110 -3.89 9.85 -4.03
C VAL A 110 -2.37 9.90 -4.19
N SER A 111 -1.73 10.95 -3.64
CA SER A 111 -0.28 11.13 -3.66
C SER A 111 0.45 10.00 -2.92
N LEU A 112 -0.07 9.56 -1.77
CA LEU A 112 0.49 8.45 -1.02
C LEU A 112 0.44 7.14 -1.81
N ARG A 113 -0.71 6.83 -2.44
CA ARG A 113 -0.85 5.63 -3.29
C ARG A 113 0.12 5.65 -4.46
N LEU A 114 0.26 6.79 -5.14
CA LEU A 114 1.22 6.93 -6.24
C LEU A 114 2.67 6.76 -5.75
N HIS A 115 3.02 7.31 -4.59
CA HIS A 115 4.34 7.16 -3.99
C HIS A 115 4.68 5.70 -3.72
N TRP A 116 3.80 4.94 -3.07
CA TRP A 116 4.09 3.53 -2.84
C TRP A 116 4.00 2.70 -4.12
N LEU A 117 3.12 3.05 -5.06
CA LEU A 117 3.08 2.37 -6.35
C LEU A 117 4.44 2.44 -7.07
N THR A 118 5.11 3.60 -7.04
CA THR A 118 6.45 3.74 -7.66
C THR A 118 7.55 2.99 -6.90
N GLN A 119 7.40 2.77 -5.60
CA GLN A 119 8.33 1.97 -4.82
C GLN A 119 8.11 0.45 -5.01
N MET A 120 6.88 0.03 -5.24
CA MET A 120 6.49 -1.39 -5.22
C MET A 120 6.43 -2.03 -6.59
N VAL A 121 6.19 -1.24 -7.63
CA VAL A 121 6.06 -1.74 -8.99
C VAL A 121 7.32 -1.38 -9.77
N PRO A 122 8.01 -2.35 -10.40
CA PRO A 122 9.16 -2.07 -11.26
C PRO A 122 8.81 -1.06 -12.36
N SER A 123 9.76 -0.22 -12.76
CA SER A 123 9.57 0.83 -13.76
C SER A 123 8.98 0.33 -15.09
N GLU A 124 9.40 -0.85 -15.54
CA GLU A 124 8.88 -1.52 -16.74
C GLU A 124 7.39 -1.84 -16.63
N ALA A 125 6.95 -2.31 -15.45
CA ALA A 125 5.56 -2.60 -15.18
C ALA A 125 4.74 -1.33 -14.93
N LEU A 126 5.33 -0.28 -14.34
CA LEU A 126 4.69 1.03 -14.21
C LEU A 126 4.33 1.63 -15.56
N ALA A 127 5.19 1.49 -16.57
CA ALA A 127 4.92 1.97 -17.92
C ALA A 127 3.64 1.33 -18.51
N ALA A 128 3.45 0.02 -18.29
CA ALA A 128 2.24 -0.69 -18.71
C ALA A 128 0.98 -0.27 -17.93
N LEU A 129 1.15 0.19 -16.68
CA LEU A 129 0.05 0.68 -15.83
C LEU A 129 -0.28 2.16 -16.07
N GLY A 130 0.53 2.89 -16.85
CA GLY A 130 0.37 4.32 -17.13
C GLY A 130 -1.08 4.76 -17.44
N PRO A 131 -1.79 4.10 -18.38
CA PRO A 131 -3.18 4.42 -18.70
C PRO A 131 -4.17 4.22 -17.54
N HIS A 132 -3.79 3.49 -16.50
CA HIS A 132 -4.63 3.08 -15.38
C HIS A 132 -4.25 3.73 -14.05
N LEU A 133 -3.22 4.58 -14.02
CA LEU A 133 -2.72 5.20 -12.78
C LEU A 133 -3.80 5.96 -12.01
N ARG A 134 -4.71 6.67 -12.71
CA ARG A 134 -5.84 7.37 -12.08
C ARG A 134 -6.79 6.41 -11.36
N THR A 135 -7.07 5.26 -11.96
CA THR A 135 -7.91 4.21 -11.35
C THR A 135 -7.23 3.57 -10.14
N ILE A 136 -5.92 3.34 -10.22
CA ILE A 136 -5.14 2.74 -9.12
C ILE A 136 -5.01 3.71 -7.95
N SER A 137 -4.76 4.98 -8.21
CA SER A 137 -4.63 6.01 -7.18
C SER A 137 -5.98 6.42 -6.58
N GLY A 138 -7.10 6.04 -7.20
CA GLY A 138 -8.43 6.46 -6.78
C GLY A 138 -8.74 7.92 -7.12
N ASP A 139 -8.00 8.50 -8.07
CA ASP A 139 -8.27 9.81 -8.66
C ASP A 139 -9.47 9.69 -9.62
N THR A 140 -10.66 9.62 -9.04
CA THR A 140 -11.92 9.79 -9.77
C THR A 140 -12.25 11.27 -9.79
N ALA A 141 -11.70 12.01 -10.74
CA ALA A 141 -12.23 13.32 -11.08
C ALA A 141 -13.73 13.16 -11.41
N GLN A 142 -14.58 13.65 -10.51
CA GLN A 142 -15.97 13.95 -10.84
C GLN A 142 -15.93 15.13 -11.81
N HIS A 143 -16.25 14.88 -13.08
CA HIS A 143 -16.69 15.94 -13.99
C HIS A 143 -18.09 16.37 -13.65
#